data_AF-A0A3D4B7T0-F1
#
_entry.id   AF-A0A3D4B7T0-F1
#
_cell.length_a   1.000
_cell.length_b   1.000
_cell.length_c   1.000
_cell.angle_alpha   90.00
_cell.angle_beta   90.00
_cell.angle_gamma   90.00
#
_symmetry.space_group_name_H-M   'P 1'
#
loop_
_entity.id
_entity.type
_entity.pdbx_description
1 polymer ?
#
loop_
_entity_poly.entity_id
_entity_poly.type
_entity_poly.pdbx_seq_one_letter_code
_entity_poly.pdbx_strand_id
1 'polypeptide(L)'
;MVVFIVALLAIGCGGGSDSDGLKSLARESLARIDGELILTGLQAPVEVVRDQFGVPHIYAQNIDDLFFAQGYVMAQDRLWQM
;
A
#
# COMPACT_ATOMS: atom_id res chain seq x y z
N MET A 1 15.79 9.61 -5.33
CA MET A 1 16.05 10.21 -6.66
C MET A 1 14.70 10.66 -7.20
N VAL A 2 14.51 11.96 -7.39
CA VAL A 2 13.20 12.61 -7.57
C VAL A 2 12.65 12.38 -8.99
N VAL A 3 11.40 11.92 -9.13
CA VAL A 3 10.60 12.11 -10.36
C VAL A 3 9.12 12.28 -10.00
N PHE A 4 8.55 13.44 -10.32
CA PHE A 4 7.12 13.73 -10.39
C PHE A 4 6.64 13.51 -11.84
N ILE A 5 5.38 13.06 -12.02
CA ILE A 5 4.38 13.39 -13.08
C ILE A 5 3.56 12.18 -13.59
N VAL A 6 2.25 12.28 -13.31
CA VAL A 6 1.03 11.96 -14.08
C VAL A 6 1.15 11.26 -15.45
N ALA A 7 0.38 10.17 -15.66
CA ALA A 7 -0.77 10.11 -16.60
C ALA A 7 -1.14 8.68 -17.07
N LEU A 8 -2.46 8.43 -17.01
CA LEU A 8 -3.31 7.70 -17.97
C LEU A 8 -3.03 6.22 -18.34
N LEU A 9 -4.03 5.42 -17.96
CA LEU A 9 -4.61 4.24 -18.62
C LEU A 9 -3.94 3.78 -19.93
N ALA A 10 -3.46 2.53 -19.92
CA ALA A 10 -3.42 1.69 -21.10
C ALA A 10 -4.10 0.34 -20.78
N ILE A 11 -5.21 0.11 -21.46
CA ILE A 11 -5.94 -1.16 -21.58
C ILE A 11 -5.00 -2.18 -22.23
N GLY A 12 -4.83 -3.34 -21.60
CA GLY A 12 -4.13 -4.49 -22.16
C GLY A 12 -4.98 -5.75 -22.03
N CYS A 13 -5.75 -6.06 -23.07
CA CYS A 13 -6.41 -7.36 -23.23
C CYS A 13 -5.36 -8.47 -23.33
N GLY A 14 -5.41 -9.44 -22.41
CA GLY A 14 -4.69 -10.71 -22.50
C GLY A 14 -5.60 -11.82 -21.98
N GLY A 15 -5.96 -12.77 -22.84
CA GLY A 15 -6.87 -13.87 -22.51
C GLY A 15 -6.34 -14.72 -21.36
N GLY A 16 -6.99 -14.60 -20.20
CA GLY A 16 -6.73 -15.44 -19.04
C GLY A 16 -7.65 -16.65 -19.06
N SER A 17 -7.10 -17.83 -18.74
CA SER A 17 -7.90 -18.98 -18.31
C SER A 17 -8.80 -18.53 -17.14
N ASP A 18 -9.98 -19.13 -16.91
CA ASP A 18 -10.87 -18.77 -15.78
C ASP A 18 -10.12 -18.62 -14.44
N SER A 19 -9.05 -19.40 -14.26
CA SER A 19 -8.16 -19.31 -13.09
C SER A 19 -7.35 -18.01 -12.98
N ASP A 20 -6.98 -17.39 -14.09
CA ASP A 20 -6.17 -16.15 -14.11
C ASP A 20 -7.02 -14.93 -13.76
N GLY A 21 -8.28 -14.89 -14.24
CA GLY A 21 -9.24 -13.86 -13.83
C GLY A 21 -9.56 -13.95 -12.34
N LEU A 22 -9.76 -15.16 -11.81
CA LEU A 22 -9.98 -15.33 -10.36
C LEU A 22 -8.76 -14.86 -9.53
N LYS A 23 -7.55 -15.17 -10.00
CA LYS A 23 -6.31 -14.73 -9.35
C LYS A 23 -6.09 -13.22 -9.41
N SER A 24 -6.51 -12.54 -10.48
CA SER A 24 -6.39 -11.08 -10.56
C SER A 24 -7.34 -10.40 -9.58
N LEU A 25 -8.61 -10.82 -9.56
CA LEU A 25 -9.63 -10.32 -8.65
C LEU A 25 -9.24 -10.54 -7.18
N ALA A 26 -8.71 -11.73 -6.86
CA ALA A 26 -8.24 -12.02 -5.51
C ALA A 26 -7.08 -11.09 -5.10
N ARG A 27 -6.13 -10.79 -6.00
CA ARG A 27 -5.04 -9.85 -5.70
C ARG A 27 -5.52 -8.42 -5.53
N GLU A 28 -6.50 -7.98 -6.33
CA GLU A 28 -7.09 -6.65 -6.22
C GLU A 28 -7.84 -6.44 -4.92
N SER A 29 -8.35 -7.51 -4.29
CA SER A 29 -8.98 -7.44 -2.98
C SER A 29 -8.00 -7.28 -1.81
N LEU A 30 -6.71 -7.52 -2.02
CA LEU A 30 -5.69 -7.38 -0.97
C LEU A 30 -5.33 -5.91 -0.75
N ALA A 31 -4.94 -5.59 0.48
CA ALA A 31 -4.43 -4.26 0.80
C ALA A 31 -3.19 -3.94 -0.05
N ARG A 32 -3.11 -2.71 -0.56
CA ARG A 32 -1.91 -2.23 -1.25
C ARG A 32 -0.82 -1.94 -0.23
N ILE A 33 0.27 -2.70 -0.30
CA ILE A 33 1.41 -2.61 0.63
C ILE A 33 2.63 -1.88 0.02
N ASP A 34 2.64 -1.68 -1.30
CA ASP A 34 3.72 -1.05 -2.05
C ASP A 34 3.22 0.19 -2.81
N GLY A 35 4.16 1.10 -3.07
CA GLY A 35 3.92 2.35 -3.79
C GLY A 35 3.69 3.54 -2.87
N GLU A 36 3.27 4.65 -3.45
CA GLU A 36 3.01 5.89 -2.72
C GLU A 36 1.50 6.11 -2.57
N LEU A 37 1.11 6.58 -1.39
CA LEU A 37 -0.27 6.90 -1.08
C LEU A 37 -0.34 8.28 -0.42
N ILE A 38 -1.25 9.11 -0.91
CA ILE A 38 -1.53 10.41 -0.31
C ILE A 38 -2.66 10.21 0.69
N LEU A 39 -2.36 10.39 1.97
CA LEU A 39 -3.32 10.29 3.05
C LEU A 39 -3.65 11.66 3.60
N THR A 40 -4.95 11.96 3.70
CA THR A 40 -5.43 13.14 4.41
C THR A 40 -5.19 12.94 5.90
N GLY A 41 -4.42 13.83 6.53
CA GLY A 41 -4.13 13.78 7.98
C GLY A 41 -2.64 13.66 8.34
N LEU A 42 -1.77 13.32 7.37
CA LEU A 42 -0.33 13.38 7.56
C LEU A 42 0.17 14.83 7.44
N GLN A 43 1.00 15.25 8.39
CA GLN A 43 1.64 16.58 8.38
C GLN A 43 2.98 16.56 7.63
N ALA A 44 3.67 15.42 7.66
CA ALA A 44 4.95 15.18 7.02
C ALA A 44 4.96 13.80 6.32
N PRO A 45 5.87 13.57 5.36
CA PRO A 45 6.00 12.27 4.72
C PRO A 45 6.45 11.21 5.73
N VAL A 46 5.86 10.01 5.61
CA VAL A 46 6.19 8.82 6.39
C VAL A 46 6.64 7.72 5.43
N GLU A 47 7.74 7.06 5.77
CA GLU A 47 8.27 5.92 5.01
C GLU A 47 7.98 4.62 5.76
N VAL A 48 7.45 3.63 5.06
CA VAL A 48 7.16 2.30 5.61
C VAL A 48 7.94 1.27 4.81
N VAL A 49 8.86 0.56 5.47
CA VAL A 49 9.69 -0.48 4.86
C VAL A 49 9.33 -1.82 5.48
N ARG A 50 8.93 -2.79 4.66
CA ARG A 50 8.68 -4.17 5.09
C ARG A 50 9.90 -5.02 4.85
N ASP A 51 10.25 -5.84 5.84
CA ASP A 51 11.33 -6.82 5.70
C ASP A 51 10.88 -8.07 4.93
N GLN A 52 11.79 -9.03 4.78
CA GLN A 52 11.51 -10.32 4.12
C GLN A 52 10.44 -11.18 4.82
N PHE A 53 10.15 -10.90 6.10
CA PHE A 53 9.13 -11.59 6.90
C PHE A 53 7.82 -10.79 6.95
N GLY A 54 7.74 -9.64 6.29
CA GLY A 54 6.58 -8.76 6.28
C GLY A 54 6.46 -7.86 7.51
N VAL A 55 7.50 -7.73 8.34
CA VAL A 55 7.49 -6.84 9.52
C VAL A 55 7.67 -5.39 9.06
N PRO A 56 6.72 -4.49 9.37
CA PRO A 56 6.79 -3.09 8.97
C PRO A 56 7.69 -2.26 9.90
N HIS A 57 8.62 -1.52 9.31
CA HIS A 57 9.45 -0.51 9.95
C HIS A 57 8.97 0.87 9.48
N ILE A 58 8.54 1.72 10.41
CA ILE A 58 7.92 3.02 10.12
C ILE A 58 8.86 4.14 10.53
N TYR A 59 9.18 5.03 9.59
CA TYR A 59 10.02 6.20 9.80
C TYR A 59 9.17 7.46 9.56
N ALA A 60 9.03 8.29 10.60
CA ALA A 60 8.26 9.53 10.57
C ALA A 60 9.05 10.68 11.18
N GLN A 61 8.71 11.92 10.79
CA GLN A 61 9.36 13.13 11.31
C GLN A 61 8.73 13.65 12.60
N ASN A 62 7.53 13.17 12.95
CA ASN A 62 6.82 13.53 14.17
C ASN A 62 6.09 12.30 14.73
N ILE A 63 5.67 12.41 15.98
CA ILE A 63 5.06 11.31 16.74
C ILE A 63 3.61 11.07 16.30
N ASP A 64 2.87 12.13 15.95
CA ASP A 64 1.47 12.02 15.56
C ASP A 64 1.32 11.22 14.25
N ASP A 65 2.12 11.54 13.25
CA ASP A 65 2.19 10.84 11.97
C ASP A 65 2.72 9.41 12.14
N LEU A 66 3.62 9.17 13.10
CA LEU A 66 4.12 7.83 13.43
C LEU A 66 2.98 6.93 13.91
N PHE A 67 2.18 7.41 14.88
CA PHE A 67 1.04 6.65 15.40
C PHE A 67 -0.07 6.49 14.38
N PHE A 68 -0.33 7.53 13.58
CA PHE A 68 -1.29 7.45 12.48
C PHE A 68 -0.89 6.38 11.46
N ALA A 69 0.37 6.40 11.01
CA ALA A 69 0.89 5.41 10.09
C ALA A 69 0.93 4.00 10.70
N GLN A 70 1.25 3.87 12.00
CA GLN A 70 1.22 2.59 12.70
C GLN A 70 -0.18 1.97 12.69
N GLY A 71 -1.21 2.75 13.02
CA GLY A 71 -2.59 2.29 12.96
C GLY A 71 -3.01 1.89 11.55
N TYR A 72 -2.64 2.69 10.55
CA TYR A 72 -2.91 2.40 9.15
C TYR A 72 -2.26 1.08 8.68
N VAL A 73 -0.98 0.88 8.99
CA VAL A 73 -0.24 -0.35 8.64
C VAL A 73 -0.80 -1.57 9.37
N MET A 74 -1.14 -1.45 10.65
CA MET A 74 -1.81 -2.53 11.38
C MET A 74 -3.16 -2.90 10.75
N ALA A 75 -3.94 -1.92 10.30
CA ALA A 75 -5.18 -2.17 9.58
C ALA A 75 -4.93 -2.93 8.27
N GLN A 76 -3.87 -2.64 7.53
CA GLN A 76 -3.56 -3.39 6.29
C GLN A 76 -3.35 -4.89 6.55
N ASP A 77 -2.64 -5.24 7.63
CA ASP A 77 -2.25 -6.62 7.88
C ASP A 77 -3.27 -7.39 8.74
N ARG A 78 -3.96 -6.69 9.66
CA ARG A 78 -4.73 -7.29 10.75
C ARG A 78 -6.13 -6.70 10.93
N LEU A 79 -6.70 -6.03 9.93
CA LEU A 79 -8.03 -5.40 10.03
C LEU A 79 -9.09 -6.31 10.65
N TRP A 80 -9.10 -7.58 10.25
CA TRP A 80 -10.11 -8.54 10.69
C TRP A 80 -9.89 -9.08 12.10
N GLN A 81 -8.67 -8.95 12.64
CA GLN A 81 -8.33 -9.40 13.99
C GLN A 81 -8.53 -8.31 15.04
N MET A 82 -8.45 -7.04 14.64
CA MET A 82 -8.69 -5.88 15.49
C MET A 82 -10.18 -5.68 15.73
#